data_AF-A0A8J5UWQ8-F1
#
_entry.id   AF-A0A8J5UWQ8-F1
#
_cell.length_a   1.000
_cell.length_b   1.000
_cell.length_c   1.000
_cell.angle_alpha   90.00
_cell.angle_beta   90.00
_cell.angle_gamma   90.00
#
_symmetry.space_group_name_H-M   'P 1'
#
loop_
_entity.id
_entity.type
_entity.pdbx_description
1 polymer ?
#
loop_
_entity_poly.entity_id
_entity_poly.type
_entity_poly.pdbx_seq_one_letter_code
_entity_poly.pdbx_strand_id
1 'polypeptide(L)' 'MNKMANCGDPGVSSSISGAGRASSTVDRLTDVSKYTGSHKQRFDESGKGKGISGRKDVPDSSGYVQGYGHKDSYSK' A
#
# COMPACT_ATOMS: atom_id res chain seq x y z
N MET A 1 -13.69 -35.80 -32.50
CA MET A 1 -14.03 -34.78 -31.48
C MET A 1 -13.02 -33.61 -31.49
N ASN A 2 -12.62 -33.08 -32.66
CA ASN A 2 -11.42 -32.21 -32.74
C ASN A 2 -11.72 -30.76 -33.16
N LYS A 3 -12.98 -30.31 -33.10
CA LYS A 3 -13.39 -29.02 -33.70
C LYS A 3 -13.13 -27.79 -32.82
N MET A 4 -12.60 -27.96 -31.61
CA MET A 4 -12.28 -26.87 -30.68
C MET A 4 -10.84 -26.87 -30.14
N ALA A 5 -9.96 -27.76 -30.64
CA ALA A 5 -8.58 -27.83 -30.17
C ALA A 5 -7.68 -26.72 -30.76
N ASN A 6 -8.08 -26.14 -31.89
CA ASN A 6 -7.34 -25.09 -32.59
C ASN A 6 -8.19 -23.82 -32.68
N CYS A 7 -8.50 -23.19 -31.55
CA CYS A 7 -8.71 -21.76 -31.57
C CYS A 7 -7.31 -21.14 -31.73
N GLY A 8 -7.06 -20.45 -32.85
CA GLY A 8 -5.74 -19.90 -33.16
C GLY A 8 -5.13 -19.09 -32.02
N ASP A 9 -3.82 -18.91 -32.06
CA ASP A 9 -3.07 -18.27 -30.97
C ASP A 9 -3.77 -16.97 -30.52
N PRO A 10 -3.96 -16.78 -29.20
CA PRO A 10 -4.56 -15.56 -28.68
C PRO A 10 -3.88 -14.35 -29.32
N GLY A 11 -4.66 -13.41 -29.84
CA GLY A 11 -4.20 -12.19 -30.52
C GLY A 11 -3.51 -11.20 -29.57
N VAL A 12 -2.47 -11.67 -28.87
CA VAL A 12 -1.56 -10.86 -28.07
C VAL A 12 -0.23 -10.88 -28.80
N SER A 13 0.28 -9.70 -29.16
CA SER A 13 1.48 -9.51 -30.01
C SER A 13 2.78 -10.07 -29.42
N SER A 14 2.73 -10.72 -28.26
CA SER A 14 3.89 -11.27 -27.57
C SER A 14 3.54 -12.63 -27.00
N SER A 15 4.14 -13.66 -27.59
CA SER A 15 4.28 -14.99 -27.02
C SER A 15 4.87 -14.85 -25.61
N ILE A 16 4.17 -15.34 -24.59
CA ILE A 16 4.63 -15.18 -23.21
C ILE A 16 5.54 -16.33 -22.85
N SER A 17 6.74 -16.20 -23.38
CA SER A 17 7.88 -17.03 -23.04
C SER A 17 8.53 -16.43 -21.80
N GLY A 18 8.10 -16.87 -20.62
CA GLY A 18 8.92 -16.86 -19.40
C GLY A 18 9.26 -15.50 -18.74
N ALA A 19 9.42 -15.56 -17.42
CA ALA A 19 10.08 -14.60 -16.52
C ALA A 19 9.58 -13.14 -16.40
N GLY A 20 9.02 -12.49 -17.42
CA GLY A 20 8.68 -11.05 -17.39
C GLY A 20 7.32 -10.68 -16.75
N ARG A 21 6.38 -11.63 -16.67
CA ARG A 21 5.02 -11.39 -16.12
C ARG A 21 4.95 -11.38 -14.60
N ALA A 22 5.83 -12.11 -13.93
CA ALA A 22 5.87 -12.14 -12.47
C ALA A 22 6.32 -10.78 -11.93
N SER A 23 7.40 -10.20 -12.48
CA SER A 23 7.92 -8.90 -12.04
C SER A 23 6.87 -7.79 -12.15
N SER A 24 6.29 -7.58 -13.34
CA SER A 24 5.28 -6.52 -13.54
C SER A 24 4.00 -6.68 -12.70
N THR A 25 3.68 -7.90 -12.27
CA THR A 25 2.55 -8.14 -11.38
C THR A 25 2.91 -7.90 -9.93
N VAL A 26 4.12 -8.31 -9.52
CA VAL A 26 4.67 -8.02 -8.20
C VAL A 26 4.84 -6.52 -8.02
N ASP A 27 5.38 -5.79 -9.01
CA ASP A 27 5.57 -4.34 -8.97
C ASP A 27 4.25 -3.60 -8.69
N ARG A 28 3.16 -4.01 -9.35
CA ARG A 28 1.82 -3.45 -9.11
C ARG A 28 1.27 -3.80 -7.74
N LEU A 29 1.62 -4.97 -7.20
CA LEU A 29 1.16 -5.45 -5.90
C LEU A 29 1.96 -4.81 -4.75
N THR A 30 3.22 -4.42 -4.99
CA THR A 30 4.12 -3.80 -4.02
C THR A 30 4.25 -2.29 -4.18
N ASP A 31 3.47 -1.67 -5.06
CA ASP A 31 3.45 -0.21 -5.26
C ASP A 31 2.79 0.49 -4.07
N VAL A 32 3.64 1.08 -3.23
CA VAL A 32 3.25 1.84 -2.03
C VAL A 32 2.49 3.12 -2.34
N SER A 33 2.68 3.71 -3.52
CA SER A 33 1.99 4.96 -3.90
C SER A 33 0.47 4.76 -4.01
N LYS A 34 0.04 3.51 -4.22
CA LYS A 34 -1.35 3.11 -4.35
C LYS A 34 -2.01 2.78 -3.01
N TYR A 35 -1.26 2.78 -1.90
CA TYR A 35 -1.82 2.44 -0.59
C TYR A 35 -2.72 3.57 -0.09
N THR A 36 -3.98 3.24 0.18
CA THR A 36 -5.01 4.18 0.65
C THR A 36 -5.56 3.75 2.01
N GLY A 37 -6.32 4.65 2.64
CA GLY A 37 -7.00 4.38 3.92
C GLY A 37 -6.07 3.84 5.01
N SER A 38 -6.53 2.81 5.71
CA SER A 38 -5.78 2.17 6.81
C SER A 38 -4.47 1.51 6.36
N HIS A 39 -4.35 1.13 5.08
CA HIS A 39 -3.12 0.53 4.57
C HIS A 39 -1.96 1.52 4.58
N LYS A 40 -2.22 2.82 4.31
CA LYS A 40 -1.19 3.88 4.32
C LYS A 40 -0.60 4.14 5.72
N GLN A 41 -1.37 3.87 6.77
CA GLN A 41 -0.88 4.01 8.14
C GLN A 41 0.09 2.89 8.53
N ARG A 42 -0.02 1.71 7.91
CA ARG A 42 0.76 0.52 8.28
C ARG A 42 2.16 0.48 7.68
N PHE A 43 2.42 1.20 6.60
CA PHE A 43 3.68 1.18 5.85
C PHE A 43 4.25 2.59 5.65
N ASP A 44 5.57 2.68 5.50
CA ASP A 44 6.27 3.91 5.10
C ASP A 44 6.29 4.10 3.58
N GLU A 45 6.85 5.22 3.11
CA GLU A 45 6.92 5.56 1.68
C GLU A 45 7.79 4.57 0.88
N SER A 46 8.63 3.80 1.56
CA SER A 46 9.46 2.74 0.97
C SER A 46 8.78 1.35 0.98
N GLY A 47 7.57 1.24 1.52
CA GLY A 47 6.82 -0.01 1.63
C GLY A 47 7.23 -0.89 2.81
N LYS A 48 8.08 -0.40 3.71
CA LYS A 48 8.46 -1.11 4.93
C LYS A 48 7.38 -0.90 5.98
N GLY A 49 7.05 -1.95 6.71
CA GLY A 49 6.04 -1.87 7.76
C GLY A 49 6.51 -0.96 8.90
N LYS A 50 5.68 0.02 9.28
CA LYS A 50 5.92 0.93 10.42
C LYS A 50 5.86 0.22 11.78
N GLY A 51 5.46 -1.05 11.81
CA GLY A 51 5.40 -1.85 13.04
C GLY A 51 4.27 -1.40 13.95
N ILE A 52 4.58 -1.12 15.23
CA ILE A 52 3.57 -0.74 16.23
C ILE A 52 2.95 0.63 15.96
N SER A 53 3.73 1.58 15.41
CA SER A 53 3.26 2.95 15.16
C SER A 53 2.25 3.01 14.03
N GLY A 54 2.30 2.07 13.08
CA GLY A 54 1.32 1.95 12.01
C GLY A 54 0.10 1.10 12.35
N ARG A 55 0.04 0.51 13.56
CA ARG A 55 -1.08 -0.32 14.04
C ARG A 55 -1.82 0.28 15.23
N LYS A 56 -1.16 1.08 16.05
CA LYS A 56 -1.78 1.78 17.18
C LYS A 56 -2.13 3.19 16.75
N ASP A 57 -3.41 3.54 16.89
CA ASP A 57 -3.83 4.92 17.01
C ASP A 57 -3.39 5.39 18.40
N VAL A 58 -2.24 6.08 18.46
CA VAL A 58 -1.80 6.72 19.70
C VAL A 58 -2.62 8.00 19.84
N PRO A 59 -3.59 8.07 20.77
CA PRO A 59 -4.30 9.31 21.02
C PRO A 59 -3.28 10.33 21.53
N ASP A 60 -3.44 11.58 21.11
CA ASP A 60 -2.66 12.67 21.70
C ASP A 60 -2.91 12.67 23.21
N SER A 61 -1.83 12.53 23.97
CA SER A 61 -1.86 12.57 25.42
C SER A 61 -2.04 13.99 25.96
N SER A 62 -2.12 15.00 25.08
CA SER A 62 -2.72 16.28 25.42
C SER A 62 -4.19 16.01 25.77
N GLY A 63 -4.43 15.80 27.07
CA GLY A 63 -5.73 15.44 27.59
C GLY A 63 -6.81 16.33 27.00
N TYR A 64 -7.97 15.73 26.74
CA TYR A 64 -9.18 16.38 26.22
C TYR A 64 -9.56 17.59 27.10
N VAL A 65 -8.94 18.75 26.84
CA VAL A 65 -9.23 20.03 27.50
C VAL A 65 -9.79 20.93 26.41
N GLN A 66 -11.12 20.90 26.29
CA GLN A 66 -11.85 21.94 25.58
C GLN A 66 -11.47 23.30 26.17
N GLY A 67 -10.77 24.13 25.38
CA GLY A 67 -10.58 25.55 25.67
C GLY A 67 -9.19 26.04 26.10
N TYR A 68 -8.14 25.20 26.20
CA TYR A 68 -6.79 25.71 26.55
C TYR A 68 -5.83 25.80 25.35
N GLY A 69 -5.65 27.03 24.87
CA GLY A 69 -4.83 27.40 23.70
C GLY A 69 -3.35 27.70 24.00
N HIS A 70 -2.92 27.60 25.25
CA HIS A 70 -1.58 28.02 25.69
C HIS A 70 -0.78 26.85 26.27
N LYS A 71 -0.46 25.85 25.44
CA LYS A 71 0.32 24.67 25.86
C LYS A 71 1.79 24.98 26.16
N ASP A 72 2.31 26.12 25.69
CA ASP A 72 3.74 26.46 25.74
C ASP A 72 4.02 27.88 26.29
N SER A 73 3.04 28.53 26.92
CA SER A 73 3.17 29.94 27.35
C SER A 73 3.86 30.15 28.69
N TYR A 74 4.34 29.08 29.35
CA TYR A 74 4.98 29.21 30.65
C TYR A 74 6.22 28.30 30.74
N SER A 75 7.36 28.86 30.35
CA SER A 75 8.67 28.38 30.80
C SER A 75 8.94 28.95 32.19
N LYS A 76 9.09 28.08 33.19
CA LYS A 76 9.59 28.48 34.52
C LYS A 76 11.10 28.33 34.59
#